data_AF-A0AAE2WJR3-F1
#
_entry.id   AF-A0AAE2WJR3-F1
#
_cell.length_a   1.000
_cell.length_b   1.000
_cell.length_c   1.000
_cell.angle_alpha   90.00
_cell.angle_beta   90.00
_cell.angle_gamma   90.00
#
_symmetry.space_group_name_H-M   'P 1'
#
loop_
_entity.id
_entity.type
_entity.pdbx_description
1 polymer ?
#
loop_
_entity_poly.entity_id
_entity_poly.type
_entity_poly.pdbx_seq_one_letter_code
_entity_poly.pdbx_strand_id
1 'polypeptide(L)' 'MKNKKLKKNPLEDTAVLSRIAKNASQKAINEAFRAGIPIHCISEGKLVKVYRDGRIEYVKDLNIEPLSLASAVRQLTR' A
#
# COMPACT_ATOMS: atom_id res chain seq x y z
N MET A 1 15.39 40.71 14.26
CA MET A 1 14.23 40.20 13.49
C MET A 1 13.99 38.76 13.90
N LYS A 2 12.81 38.43 14.46
CA LYS A 2 12.49 37.04 14.85
C LYS A 2 12.29 36.23 13.57
N ASN A 3 13.18 35.27 13.30
CA ASN A 3 13.04 34.31 12.20
C ASN A 3 11.74 33.52 12.43
N LYS A 4 10.65 33.93 11.78
CA LYS A 4 9.42 33.12 11.72
C LYS A 4 9.82 31.82 11.04
N LYS A 5 9.91 30.72 11.79
CA LYS A 5 9.98 29.37 11.23
C LYS A 5 8.80 29.25 10.27
N LEU A 6 9.06 29.33 8.97
CA LEU A 6 8.10 29.00 7.92
C LEU A 6 7.58 27.60 8.26
N LYS A 7 6.30 27.51 8.62
CA LYS A 7 5.66 26.22 8.91
C LYS A 7 5.78 25.41 7.62
N LYS A 8 6.55 24.32 7.64
CA LYS A 8 6.65 23.41 6.50
C LYS A 8 5.23 23.00 6.10
N ASN A 9 4.95 23.03 4.80
CA ASN A 9 3.66 22.63 4.27
C ASN A 9 3.41 21.16 4.66
N PRO A 10 2.33 20.83 5.37
CA PRO A 10 2.05 19.45 5.77
C PRO A 10 1.85 18.50 4.58
N LEU A 11 1.60 19.03 3.39
CA LEU A 11 1.53 18.25 2.14
C LEU A 11 2.91 17.92 1.55
N GLU A 12 3.98 18.56 2.04
CA GLU A 12 5.37 18.25 1.66
C GLU A 12 6.02 17.29 2.65
N ASP A 13 5.38 17.05 3.80
CA ASP A 13 5.84 16.08 4.79
C ASP A 13 5.36 14.68 4.41
N THR A 14 6.23 13.94 3.73
CA THR A 14 5.96 12.57 3.29
C THR A 14 5.68 11.61 4.45
N ALA A 15 6.20 11.87 5.65
CA ALA A 15 5.93 11.04 6.83
C ALA A 15 4.49 11.25 7.33
N VAL A 16 4.02 12.50 7.31
CA VAL A 16 2.61 12.83 7.64
C VAL A 16 1.66 12.21 6.61
N LEU A 17 1.96 12.34 5.31
CA LEU A 17 1.15 11.74 4.25
C LEU A 17 1.11 10.21 4.35
N SER A 18 2.26 9.57 4.60
CA SER A 18 2.36 8.11 4.78
C SER A 18 1.51 7.64 5.96
N ARG A 19 1.52 8.39 7.08
CA ARG A 19 0.70 8.08 8.26
C ARG A 19 -0.79 8.21 7.96
N ILE A 20 -1.21 9.25 7.25
CA ILE A 20 -2.61 9.45 6.85
C ILE A 20 -3.06 8.31 5.94
N ALA A 21 -2.26 7.97 4.92
CA ALA A 21 -2.56 6.88 3.99
C ALA A 21 -2.67 5.52 4.72
N LYS A 22 -1.76 5.23 5.66
CA LYS A 22 -1.80 4.01 6.47
C LYS A 22 -3.09 3.94 7.31
N ASN A 23 -3.46 5.04 7.97
CA ASN A 23 -4.66 5.08 8.80
C ASN A 23 -5.94 4.93 7.98
N ALA A 24 -6.01 5.59 6.82
CA ALA A 24 -7.14 5.46 5.90
C ALA A 24 -7.28 4.02 5.38
N SER A 25 -6.17 3.40 4.98
CA SER A 25 -6.13 2.01 4.51
C SER A 25 -6.61 1.05 5.60
N GLN A 26 -6.11 1.20 6.83
CA GLN A 26 -6.51 0.34 7.94
C GLN A 26 -8.01 0.48 8.26
N LYS A 27 -8.55 1.71 8.21
CA LYS A 27 -9.98 1.94 8.43
C LYS A 27 -10.83 1.23 7.37
N ALA A 28 -10.47 1.38 6.09
CA ALA A 28 -11.19 0.72 4.99
C ALA A 28 -11.15 -0.81 5.11
N ILE A 29 -9.98 -1.37 5.45
CA ILE A 29 -9.82 -2.82 5.70
C ILE A 29 -10.73 -3.28 6.83
N ASN A 30 -10.75 -2.55 7.95
CA ASN A 30 -11.57 -2.89 9.10
C ASN A 30 -13.07 -2.83 8.78
N GLU A 31 -13.51 -1.86 7.99
CA GLU A 31 -14.91 -1.74 7.56
C GLU A 31 -15.32 -2.89 6.63
N ALA A 32 -14.48 -3.25 5.67
CA ALA A 32 -14.72 -4.42 4.81
C ALA A 32 -14.84 -5.71 5.64
N PHE A 33 -13.92 -5.93 6.58
CA PHE A 33 -13.98 -7.08 7.48
C PHE A 33 -15.20 -7.09 8.40
N ARG A 34 -15.68 -5.92 8.85
CA ARG A 34 -16.93 -5.81 9.60
C ARG A 34 -18.15 -6.15 8.75
N ALA A 35 -18.11 -5.86 7.46
CA ALA A 35 -19.15 -6.21 6.50
C ALA A 35 -19.06 -7.67 5.99
N GLY A 36 -18.09 -8.47 6.47
CA GLY A 36 -17.88 -9.85 6.01
C GLY A 36 -17.26 -9.95 4.62
N ILE A 37 -16.65 -8.86 4.12
CA ILE A 37 -16.06 -8.79 2.78
C ILE A 37 -14.56 -9.11 2.87
N PRO A 38 -14.04 -10.07 2.10
CA PRO A 38 -12.60 -10.33 2.03
C PRO A 38 -11.86 -9.22 1.27
N ILE A 39 -10.63 -8.94 1.69
CA ILE A 39 -9.74 -8.00 1.01
C ILE A 39 -8.99 -8.74 -0.10
N HIS A 40 -9.08 -8.23 -1.32
CA HIS A 40 -8.27 -8.72 -2.43
C HIS A 40 -6.94 -7.98 -2.44
N CYS A 41 -5.82 -8.70 -2.40
CA CYS A 41 -4.49 -8.12 -2.46
C CYS A 41 -3.55 -8.96 -3.34
N ILE A 42 -2.43 -8.35 -3.71
CA ILE A 42 -1.37 -8.99 -4.46
C ILE A 42 -0.32 -9.48 -3.47
N SER A 43 -0.01 -10.77 -3.50
CA SER A 43 1.03 -11.39 -2.69
C SER A 43 1.84 -12.33 -3.58
N GLU A 44 3.17 -12.15 -3.64
CA GLU A 44 4.08 -13.01 -4.42
C GLU A 44 3.65 -13.21 -5.88
N GLY A 45 3.15 -12.16 -6.54
CA GLY A 45 2.67 -12.23 -7.93
C GLY A 45 1.31 -12.92 -8.10
N LYS A 46 0.61 -13.22 -7.02
CA LYS A 46 -0.72 -13.86 -7.00
C LYS A 46 -1.77 -12.89 -6.49
N LEU A 47 -2.96 -12.96 -7.07
CA LEU A 47 -4.16 -12.36 -6.49
C LEU A 47 -4.70 -13.30 -5.43
N VAL A 48 -4.81 -12.80 -4.20
CA VAL A 48 -5.34 -13.55 -3.06
C VAL A 48 -6.45 -12.77 -2.38
N LYS A 49 -7.37 -13.49 -1.73
CA LYS A 49 -8.33 -12.96 -0.77
C LYS A 49 -7.81 -13.19 0.63
N VAL A 50 -7.77 -12.14 1.43
CA VAL A 50 -7.47 -12.22 2.86
C VAL A 50 -8.76 -12.01 3.63
N TYR A 51 -9.05 -12.96 4.51
CA TYR A 51 -10.20 -12.92 5.41
C TYR A 51 -9.80 -12.35 6.77
N ARG A 52 -10.81 -11.94 7.55
CA ARG A 52 -10.60 -11.32 8.87
C ARG A 52 -9.88 -12.22 9.87
N ASP A 53 -10.07 -13.53 9.76
CA ASP A 53 -9.44 -14.57 10.58
C ASP A 53 -7.99 -14.89 10.17
N GLY A 54 -7.48 -14.21 9.14
CA GLY A 54 -6.16 -14.45 8.58
C GLY A 54 -6.12 -15.58 7.55
N ARG A 55 -7.25 -16.21 7.22
CA ARG A 55 -7.31 -17.18 6.13
C ARG A 55 -6.98 -16.47 4.82
N ILE A 56 -6.19 -17.14 3.99
CA ILE A 56 -5.82 -16.67 2.65
C ILE A 56 -6.39 -17.65 1.63
N GLU A 57 -7.13 -17.15 0.65
CA GLU A 57 -7.62 -17.91 -0.49
C GLU A 57 -6.96 -17.41 -1.76
N TYR A 58 -6.34 -18.33 -2.48
CA TYR A 58 -5.78 -18.06 -3.79
C TYR A 58 -6.88 -17.86 -4.83
N VAL A 59 -6.76 -16.80 -5.63
CA VAL A 59 -7.70 -16.51 -6.73
C VAL A 59 -7.09 -16.87 -8.07
N LYS A 60 -5.94 -16.28 -8.41
CA LYS A 60 -5.21 -16.54 -9.65
C LYS A 60 -3.78 -16.00 -9.62
N ASP A 61 -2.91 -16.55 -10.44
CA ASP A 61 -1.61 -15.98 -10.76
C ASP A 61 -1.82 -14.73 -11.62
N LEU A 62 -1.06 -13.67 -11.33
CA LEU A 62 -1.14 -12.44 -12.09
C LEU A 62 -0.07 -12.36 -13.19
N ASN A 63 0.79 -13.38 -13.33
CA ASN A 63 1.95 -13.39 -14.22
C ASN A 63 2.75 -12.07 -14.16
N ILE A 64 2.79 -11.47 -12.96
CA ILE A 64 3.55 -10.27 -12.71
C ILE A 64 5.00 -10.72 -12.70
N GLU A 65 5.80 -10.27 -13.67
CA GLU A 65 7.24 -10.48 -13.60
C GLU A 65 7.72 -9.93 -12.25
N PRO A 66 8.44 -10.74 -11.45
CA PRO A 66 9.00 -10.24 -10.20
C PRO A 66 9.83 -9.00 -10.54
N LEU A 67 9.55 -7.90 -9.83
CA LEU A 67 10.31 -6.67 -9.94
C LEU A 67 11.71 -6.95 -9.36
N SER A 68 12.57 -7.58 -10.16
CA SER A 68 13.97 -7.75 -9.83
C SER A 68 14.64 -6.39 -9.87
N LEU A 69 15.64 -6.17 -9.03
CA LEU A 69 16.45 -4.96 -9.10
C LEU A 69 16.99 -4.73 -10.52
N ALA A 70 17.34 -5.81 -11.23
CA ALA A 70 17.78 -5.76 -12.62
C ALA A 70 16.68 -5.28 -13.58
N SER A 71 15.43 -5.70 -13.40
CA SER A 71 14.31 -5.25 -14.25
C SER A 71 13.94 -3.79 -13.96
N ALA A 72 13.97 -3.37 -12.70
CA ALA A 72 13.75 -1.97 -12.31
C ALA A 72 14.83 -1.03 -12.85
N VAL A 73 16.12 -1.41 -12.74
CA VAL A 73 17.25 -0.63 -13.28
C VAL A 73 17.18 -0.51 -14.80
N ARG A 74 16.79 -1.58 -15.50
CA ARG A 74 16.65 -1.58 -16.97
C ARG A 74 15.50 -0.69 -17.47
N GLN A 75 14.44 -0.50 -16.68
CA GLN A 75 13.34 0.40 -17.01
C GLN A 75 13.70 1.88 -16.80
N LEU A 76 14.59 2.18 -15.84
CA LEU A 76 15.04 3.55 -15.53
C LEU A 76 16.16 4.06 -16.45
N THR A 77 16.83 3.16 -17.17
CA THR A 77 17.95 3.48 -18.09
C THR A 77 17.52 3.61 -19.55
N ARG A 78 16.23 3.48 -19.85
CA ARG A 78 15.63 3.80 -21.16
C ARG A 78 14.99 5.18 -21.15
#